data_AF-A0A0B0D2K1-F1
#
_entry.id   AF-A0A0B0D2K1-F1
#
_cell.length_a   1.000
_cell.length_b   1.000
_cell.length_c   1.000
_cell.angle_alpha   90.00
_cell.angle_beta   90.00
_cell.angle_gamma   90.00
#
_symmetry.space_group_name_H-M   'P 1'
#
loop_
_entity.id
_entity.type
_entity.pdbx_description
1 polymer ?
#
loop_
_entity_poly.entity_id
_entity_poly.type
_entity_poly.pdbx_seq_one_letter_code
_entity_poly.pdbx_strand_id
1 'polypeptide(L)'
;HLPQKFFETIPNQNFAINVPVEILSLFHPTYTTLGDVVKIGTGISTGNDRYFLRAASEVADKDEWIPFYKNGGVKDAWYYPPKYYIHEDWPLQKEKHSTFTTRNPSYFYREGITCSSMGVEFSAAYLPRGSLFGVNANLFPDKQEDLYYFLGLLNSQLVKYVLRKLLNRTNMITAGYIKKLPYIDPSPENKKVVIEYSRQFVKEKMSNSCFYSLEEKHELDRIIYDIYGISHKTRMHVEDFCNDLFEKL
;
A
#
# COMPACT_ATOMS: atom_id res chain seq x y z
N HIS A 1 4.96 -36.78 10.30
CA HIS A 1 4.80 -36.51 11.74
C HIS A 1 4.47 -35.05 11.95
N LEU A 2 3.23 -34.78 12.38
CA LEU A 2 2.85 -33.65 13.23
C LEU A 2 2.86 -34.23 14.69
N PRO A 3 3.53 -33.65 15.72
CA PRO A 3 2.77 -33.00 16.81
C PRO A 3 2.91 -31.48 16.78
N GLN A 4 3.44 -30.99 15.67
CA GLN A 4 2.74 -29.97 14.86
C GLN A 4 1.18 -30.21 14.92
N LYS A 5 0.69 -31.44 15.24
CA LYS A 5 -0.66 -31.94 15.56
C LYS A 5 -1.43 -31.21 16.65
N PHE A 6 -0.72 -30.38 17.39
CA PHE A 6 -1.27 -29.55 18.44
C PHE A 6 -1.51 -28.11 17.97
N PHE A 7 -0.68 -27.59 17.05
CA PHE A 7 -0.98 -26.35 16.31
C PHE A 7 -2.33 -26.46 15.57
N GLU A 8 -2.76 -27.69 15.28
CA GLU A 8 -4.00 -28.11 14.62
C GLU A 8 -5.29 -27.97 15.45
N THR A 9 -5.23 -27.52 16.70
CA THR A 9 -6.44 -27.40 17.54
C THR A 9 -6.90 -25.96 17.80
N ILE A 10 -6.13 -24.96 17.34
CA ILE A 10 -6.29 -23.57 17.78
C ILE A 10 -6.64 -22.67 16.58
N PRO A 11 -7.75 -21.90 16.65
CA PRO A 11 -8.06 -20.88 15.65
C PRO A 11 -6.97 -19.79 15.62
N ASN A 12 -6.57 -19.35 14.43
CA ASN A 12 -5.59 -18.27 14.17
C ASN A 12 -4.09 -18.58 14.40
N GLN A 13 -3.68 -19.85 14.53
CA GLN A 13 -2.27 -20.23 14.44
C GLN A 13 -1.78 -20.15 12.99
N ASN A 14 -0.86 -19.23 12.70
CA ASN A 14 -0.22 -19.13 11.38
C ASN A 14 1.18 -19.73 11.43
N PHE A 15 1.41 -20.77 10.63
CA PHE A 15 2.76 -21.29 10.38
C PHE A 15 3.31 -20.69 9.08
N ALA A 16 4.59 -20.34 9.08
CA ALA A 16 5.28 -19.85 7.89
C ALA A 16 6.23 -20.95 7.37
N ILE A 17 6.12 -21.29 6.10
CA ILE A 17 7.00 -22.28 5.45
C ILE A 17 8.06 -21.52 4.64
N ASN A 18 9.32 -21.92 4.81
CA ASN A 18 10.46 -21.37 4.08
C ASN A 18 10.54 -19.84 4.21
N VAL A 19 10.29 -19.33 5.41
CA VAL A 19 10.48 -17.92 5.75
C VAL A 19 11.70 -17.79 6.65
N PRO A 20 12.67 -16.90 6.33
CA PRO A 20 13.82 -16.67 7.17
C PRO A 20 13.43 -16.23 8.58
N VAL A 21 14.16 -16.75 9.58
CA VAL A 21 13.91 -16.46 11.01
C VAL A 21 14.03 -14.96 11.30
N GLU A 22 14.93 -14.25 10.62
CA GLU A 22 15.07 -12.79 10.75
C GLU A 22 13.75 -12.07 10.43
N ILE A 23 13.06 -12.45 9.35
CA ILE A 23 11.77 -11.86 8.96
C ILE A 23 10.67 -12.26 9.94
N LEU A 24 10.65 -13.52 10.40
CA LEU A 24 9.68 -13.97 11.40
C LEU A 24 9.86 -13.24 12.75
N SER A 25 11.10 -12.90 13.10
CA SER A 25 11.42 -12.18 14.34
C SER A 25 10.86 -10.76 14.36
N LEU A 26 10.55 -10.17 13.19
CA LEU A 26 9.85 -8.89 13.10
C LEU A 26 8.43 -8.94 13.67
N PHE A 27 7.83 -10.13 13.78
CA PHE A 27 6.47 -10.38 14.29
C PHE A 27 6.45 -10.85 15.75
N HIS A 28 7.49 -10.56 16.54
CA HIS A 28 7.52 -10.87 17.96
C HIS A 28 6.25 -10.35 18.68
N PRO A 29 5.66 -11.05 19.68
CA PRO A 29 4.35 -10.71 20.26
C PRO A 29 4.08 -9.25 20.69
N THR A 30 5.11 -8.42 20.82
CA THR A 30 5.05 -7.02 21.26
C THR A 30 5.57 -6.03 20.20
N TYR A 31 5.58 -6.41 18.92
CA TYR A 31 6.05 -5.55 17.84
C TYR A 31 5.13 -4.35 17.61
N THR A 32 5.70 -3.21 17.23
CA THR A 32 4.95 -2.04 16.78
C THR A 32 4.41 -2.32 15.37
N THR A 33 3.10 -2.21 15.20
CA THR A 33 2.49 -2.40 13.89
C THR A 33 2.39 -1.08 13.14
N LEU A 34 2.39 -1.13 11.81
CA LEU A 34 2.19 0.07 11.00
C LEU A 34 0.84 0.74 11.31
N GLY A 35 -0.18 -0.03 11.69
CA GLY A 35 -1.49 0.49 12.11
C GLY A 35 -1.47 1.27 13.43
N ASP A 36 -0.46 1.07 14.28
CA ASP A 36 -0.27 1.84 15.53
C ASP A 36 0.38 3.20 15.24
N VAL A 37 1.13 3.31 14.14
CA VAL A 37 2.00 4.44 13.82
C VAL A 37 1.33 5.40 12.85
N VAL A 38 0.54 4.90 11.90
CA VAL A 38 -0.14 5.71 10.88
C VAL A 38 -1.59 5.29 10.71
N LYS A 39 -2.46 6.27 10.43
CA LYS A 39 -3.88 5.99 10.20
C LYS A 39 -4.06 5.32 8.84
N ILE A 40 -4.63 4.12 8.87
CA ILE A 40 -4.92 3.32 7.68
C ILE A 40 -6.41 3.02 7.62
N GLY A 41 -7.04 3.32 6.49
CA GLY A 41 -8.49 3.22 6.33
C GLY A 41 -8.93 2.86 4.91
N THR A 42 -10.23 2.67 4.77
CA THR A 42 -10.93 2.55 3.49
C THR A 42 -11.88 3.74 3.32
N GLY A 43 -12.21 4.09 2.09
CA GLY A 43 -13.06 5.25 1.78
C GLY A 43 -14.45 4.86 1.30
N ILE A 44 -14.79 5.38 0.13
CA ILE A 44 -16.11 5.23 -0.48
C ILE A 44 -16.25 3.84 -1.11
N SER A 45 -17.32 3.14 -0.74
CA SER A 45 -17.87 2.03 -1.52
C SER A 45 -19.07 2.56 -2.29
N THR A 46 -18.94 2.70 -3.61
CA THR A 46 -20.00 3.29 -4.44
C THR A 46 -21.21 2.38 -4.57
N GLY A 47 -21.02 1.05 -4.44
CA GLY A 47 -22.04 0.03 -4.72
C GLY A 47 -22.46 -0.06 -6.19
N ASN A 48 -22.12 0.93 -7.01
CA ASN A 48 -22.41 1.03 -8.44
C ASN A 48 -21.40 1.97 -9.12
N ASP A 49 -20.19 1.47 -9.37
CA ASP A 49 -19.12 2.26 -9.99
C ASP A 49 -19.53 2.87 -11.34
N ARG A 50 -20.35 2.18 -12.14
CA ARG A 50 -20.82 2.71 -13.44
C ARG A 50 -21.68 3.96 -13.30
N TYR A 51 -22.45 4.06 -12.20
CA TYR A 51 -23.27 5.23 -11.95
C TYR A 51 -22.42 6.40 -11.46
N PHE A 52 -21.59 6.16 -10.42
CA PHE A 52 -20.88 7.21 -9.70
C PHE A 52 -19.57 7.64 -10.34
N LEU A 53 -18.85 6.75 -11.02
CA LEU A 53 -17.52 7.03 -11.54
C LEU A 53 -17.56 7.23 -13.05
N ARG A 54 -16.76 8.18 -13.52
CA ARG A 54 -16.42 8.36 -14.93
C ARG A 54 -14.92 8.21 -15.11
N ALA A 55 -14.53 7.54 -16.19
CA ALA A 55 -13.13 7.47 -16.58
C ALA A 55 -12.62 8.88 -16.96
N ALA A 56 -11.32 9.11 -16.78
CA ALA A 56 -10.70 10.40 -17.08
C ALA A 56 -10.97 10.90 -18.51
N SER A 57 -11.11 9.99 -19.48
CA SER A 57 -11.41 10.30 -20.88
C SER A 57 -12.87 10.71 -21.13
N GLU A 58 -13.78 10.44 -20.19
CA GLU A 58 -15.21 10.76 -20.30
C GLU A 58 -15.56 12.12 -19.69
N VAL A 59 -14.61 12.75 -18.99
CA VAL A 59 -14.79 14.03 -18.28
C VAL A 59 -14.09 15.13 -19.07
N ALA A 60 -14.88 15.95 -19.78
CA ALA A 60 -14.37 17.05 -20.60
C ALA A 60 -14.02 18.29 -19.74
N ASP A 61 -14.92 18.66 -18.83
CA ASP A 61 -14.74 19.73 -17.84
C ASP A 61 -14.56 19.11 -16.45
N LYS A 62 -13.54 19.54 -15.72
CA LYS A 62 -13.19 18.97 -14.41
C LYS A 62 -13.65 19.83 -13.24
N ASP A 63 -14.28 20.98 -13.50
CA ASP A 63 -14.66 21.91 -12.43
C ASP A 63 -15.68 21.29 -11.45
N GLU A 64 -16.61 20.47 -11.95
CA GLU A 64 -17.62 19.76 -11.15
C GLU A 64 -17.19 18.33 -10.74
N TRP A 65 -15.94 17.93 -11.04
CA TRP A 65 -15.49 16.55 -10.92
C TRP A 65 -14.30 16.40 -9.97
N ILE A 66 -14.50 15.57 -8.95
CA ILE A 66 -13.49 15.28 -7.94
C ILE A 66 -12.67 14.05 -8.37
N PRO A 67 -11.33 14.10 -8.37
CA PRO A 67 -10.49 12.94 -8.64
C PRO A 67 -10.80 11.79 -7.67
N PHE A 68 -10.99 10.58 -8.21
CA PHE A 68 -11.30 9.39 -7.43
C PHE A 68 -10.22 8.32 -7.63
N TYR A 69 -9.44 8.08 -6.57
CA TYR A 69 -8.29 7.18 -6.62
C TYR A 69 -8.67 5.74 -6.25
N LYS A 70 -8.36 4.83 -7.18
CA LYS A 70 -8.34 3.37 -7.00
C LYS A 70 -7.06 2.82 -7.63
N ASN A 71 -6.03 2.59 -6.81
CA ASN A 71 -4.74 2.11 -7.32
C ASN A 71 -4.89 0.71 -7.95
N GLY A 72 -4.43 0.59 -9.20
CA GLY A 72 -4.54 -0.60 -10.06
C GLY A 72 -3.31 -1.51 -10.08
N GLY A 73 -2.38 -1.38 -9.12
CA GLY A 73 -1.20 -2.24 -9.00
C GLY A 73 0.08 -1.57 -9.51
N VAL A 74 1.12 -2.37 -9.76
CA VAL A 74 2.50 -1.90 -10.02
C VAL A 74 2.67 -0.81 -11.08
N LYS A 75 1.79 -0.73 -12.08
CA LYS A 75 1.82 0.35 -13.08
C LYS A 75 1.55 1.74 -12.48
N ASP A 76 0.86 1.76 -11.34
CA ASP A 76 0.45 2.95 -10.60
C ASP A 76 1.39 3.26 -9.42
N ALA A 77 2.45 2.45 -9.22
CA ALA A 77 3.39 2.64 -8.12
C ALA A 77 3.98 4.06 -8.12
N TRP A 78 4.19 4.58 -6.92
CA TRP A 78 4.67 5.94 -6.61
C TRP A 78 3.68 7.04 -6.96
N TYR A 79 3.21 7.10 -8.19
CA TYR A 79 2.20 8.07 -8.61
C TYR A 79 1.54 7.64 -9.93
N TYR A 80 0.27 8.04 -10.09
CA TYR A 80 -0.45 7.98 -11.35
C TYR A 80 -1.47 9.13 -11.43
N PRO A 81 -1.76 9.66 -12.63
CA PRO A 81 -2.85 10.62 -12.81
C PRO A 81 -4.20 9.95 -12.50
N PRO A 82 -5.20 10.70 -12.01
CA PRO A 82 -6.49 10.13 -11.66
C PRO A 82 -7.15 9.47 -12.88
N LYS A 83 -7.48 8.18 -12.73
CA LYS A 83 -8.15 7.38 -13.77
C LYS A 83 -9.66 7.51 -13.75
N TYR A 84 -10.20 7.85 -12.58
CA TYR A 84 -11.63 8.00 -12.34
C TYR A 84 -11.91 9.33 -11.67
N TYR A 85 -13.11 9.83 -11.90
CA TYR A 85 -13.67 11.01 -11.25
C TYR A 85 -15.07 10.69 -10.75
N ILE A 86 -15.46 11.37 -9.68
CA ILE A 86 -16.81 11.36 -9.12
C ILE A 86 -17.33 12.79 -9.12
N HIS A 87 -18.59 12.98 -9.52
CA HIS A 87 -19.20 14.30 -9.59
C HIS A 87 -19.36 14.90 -8.17
N GLU A 88 -19.27 16.21 -8.03
CA GLU A 88 -19.31 16.90 -6.73
C GLU A 88 -20.63 16.71 -5.96
N ASP A 89 -21.71 16.42 -6.67
CA ASP A 89 -23.04 16.13 -6.10
C ASP A 89 -23.16 14.73 -5.47
N TRP A 90 -22.07 13.95 -5.41
CA TRP A 90 -22.07 12.61 -4.80
C TRP A 90 -22.68 12.53 -3.39
N PRO A 91 -22.58 13.55 -2.50
CA PRO A 91 -23.23 13.49 -1.19
C PRO A 91 -24.76 13.52 -1.29
N LEU A 92 -25.33 14.13 -2.33
CA LEU A 92 -26.77 14.10 -2.60
C LEU A 92 -27.17 12.79 -3.28
N GLN A 93 -26.34 12.31 -4.20
CA GLN A 93 -26.62 11.07 -4.92
C GLN A 93 -26.54 9.85 -4.00
N LYS A 94 -25.63 9.81 -3.01
CA LYS A 94 -25.55 8.66 -2.10
C LYS A 94 -26.85 8.41 -1.32
N GLU A 95 -27.62 9.45 -0.98
CA GLU A 95 -28.89 9.31 -0.27
C GLU A 95 -29.95 8.55 -1.10
N LYS A 96 -29.78 8.52 -2.43
CA LYS A 96 -30.65 7.79 -3.36
C LYS A 96 -30.18 6.36 -3.62
N HIS A 97 -29.02 5.97 -3.11
CA HIS A 97 -28.39 4.69 -3.38
C HIS A 97 -27.99 3.98 -2.09
N SER A 98 -28.84 3.06 -1.62
CA SER A 98 -28.64 2.32 -0.35
C SER A 98 -27.36 1.49 -0.27
N THR A 99 -26.75 1.16 -1.41
CA THR A 99 -25.47 0.43 -1.48
C THR A 99 -24.25 1.34 -1.36
N PHE A 100 -24.41 2.66 -1.48
CA PHE A 100 -23.33 3.62 -1.33
C PHE A 100 -22.98 3.79 0.15
N THR A 101 -21.75 3.44 0.52
CA THR A 101 -21.28 3.53 1.92
C THR A 101 -20.02 4.39 2.01
N THR A 102 -20.00 5.34 2.93
CA THR A 102 -18.82 6.14 3.27
C THR A 102 -18.12 5.60 4.51
N ARG A 103 -16.79 5.47 4.45
CA ARG A 103 -15.96 5.19 5.62
C ARG A 103 -14.84 6.22 5.72
N ASN A 104 -14.45 6.55 6.95
CA ASN A 104 -13.42 7.53 7.28
C ASN A 104 -13.51 8.87 6.51
N PRO A 105 -14.70 9.54 6.50
CA PRO A 105 -14.90 10.79 5.75
C PRO A 105 -13.98 11.94 6.21
N SER A 106 -13.45 11.88 7.44
CA SER A 106 -12.46 12.83 7.96
C SER A 106 -11.15 12.88 7.17
N TYR A 107 -10.89 11.90 6.29
CA TYR A 107 -9.73 11.91 5.40
C TYR A 107 -10.06 12.26 3.95
N PHE A 108 -11.32 12.49 3.60
CA PHE A 108 -11.65 12.94 2.25
C PHE A 108 -10.96 14.26 1.96
N TYR A 109 -10.47 14.41 0.72
CA TYR A 109 -9.72 15.58 0.26
C TYR A 109 -8.35 15.78 0.92
N ARG A 110 -7.94 14.93 1.87
CA ARG A 110 -6.58 14.96 2.44
C ARG A 110 -5.60 14.27 1.50
N GLU A 111 -4.39 14.79 1.52
CA GLU A 111 -3.21 14.14 0.94
C GLU A 111 -2.88 12.86 1.72
N GLY A 112 -2.35 11.83 1.04
CA GLY A 112 -2.02 10.57 1.67
C GLY A 112 -1.37 9.57 0.71
N ILE A 113 -1.63 8.29 0.94
CA ILE A 113 -1.15 7.19 0.10
C ILE A 113 -2.33 6.28 -0.23
N THR A 114 -2.46 5.84 -1.48
CA THR A 114 -3.44 4.84 -1.92
C THR A 114 -2.75 3.56 -2.38
N CYS A 115 -3.20 2.41 -1.89
CA CYS A 115 -2.60 1.11 -2.18
C CYS A 115 -3.45 0.29 -3.14
N SER A 116 -2.82 -0.60 -3.92
CA SER A 116 -3.54 -1.62 -4.66
C SER A 116 -4.11 -2.69 -3.74
N SER A 117 -5.15 -3.40 -4.19
CA SER A 117 -5.90 -4.35 -3.36
C SER A 117 -5.99 -5.74 -4.00
N MET A 118 -6.97 -5.97 -4.88
CA MET A 118 -7.31 -7.29 -5.41
C MET A 118 -6.73 -7.56 -6.79
N GLY A 119 -6.20 -8.77 -6.97
CA GLY A 119 -5.92 -9.34 -8.30
C GLY A 119 -4.74 -8.69 -9.04
N VAL A 120 -3.95 -7.89 -8.34
CA VAL A 120 -2.78 -7.20 -8.88
C VAL A 120 -1.63 -7.28 -7.88
N GLU A 121 -0.41 -7.14 -8.39
CA GLU A 121 0.75 -7.03 -7.54
C GLU A 121 0.68 -5.76 -6.68
N PHE A 122 1.10 -5.90 -5.41
CA PHE A 122 1.00 -4.82 -4.44
C PHE A 122 1.85 -3.62 -4.85
N SER A 123 1.26 -2.44 -4.74
CA SER A 123 1.97 -1.17 -4.86
C SER A 123 1.25 -0.08 -4.08
N ALA A 124 1.97 0.98 -3.77
CA ALA A 124 1.46 2.17 -3.15
C ALA A 124 1.76 3.40 -4.01
N ALA A 125 0.84 4.35 -4.03
CA ALA A 125 0.95 5.59 -4.79
C ALA A 125 0.59 6.78 -3.92
N TYR A 126 1.24 7.91 -4.19
CA TYR A 126 0.87 9.20 -3.64
C TYR A 126 -0.59 9.54 -3.99
N LEU A 127 -1.39 9.88 -2.98
CA LEU A 127 -2.77 10.37 -3.11
C LEU A 127 -2.75 11.90 -2.98
N PRO A 128 -3.01 12.66 -4.05
CA PRO A 128 -3.00 14.12 -4.00
C PRO A 128 -4.13 14.71 -3.15
N ARG A 129 -3.86 15.86 -2.52
CA ARG A 129 -4.88 16.69 -1.86
C ARG A 129 -6.03 17.02 -2.81
N GLY A 130 -7.25 17.14 -2.29
CA GLY A 130 -8.46 17.41 -3.08
C GLY A 130 -9.07 16.16 -3.72
N SER A 131 -8.53 14.97 -3.46
CA SER A 131 -9.02 13.72 -4.04
C SER A 131 -9.92 12.93 -3.08
N LEU A 132 -10.77 12.10 -3.65
CA LEU A 132 -11.50 11.03 -2.97
C LEU A 132 -10.87 9.67 -3.27
N PHE A 133 -11.20 8.66 -2.46
CA PHE A 133 -10.62 7.33 -2.56
C PHE A 133 -11.64 6.24 -2.24
N GLY A 134 -11.43 5.08 -2.86
CA GLY A 134 -12.33 3.94 -2.74
C GLY A 134 -12.06 3.02 -1.55
N VAL A 135 -12.56 1.79 -1.67
CA VAL A 135 -12.43 0.71 -0.66
C VAL A 135 -11.03 0.11 -0.54
N ASN A 136 -10.08 0.50 -1.39
CA ASN A 136 -8.68 0.12 -1.24
C ASN A 136 -8.13 0.62 0.11
N ALA A 137 -6.98 0.09 0.53
CA ALA A 137 -6.30 0.64 1.69
C ALA A 137 -5.69 2.00 1.35
N ASN A 138 -5.86 2.96 2.26
CA ASN A 138 -5.28 4.29 2.14
C ASN A 138 -4.65 4.69 3.48
N LEU A 139 -3.51 5.36 3.43
CA LEU A 139 -2.76 5.80 4.60
C LEU A 139 -2.73 7.32 4.68
N PHE A 140 -2.88 7.84 5.89
CA PHE A 140 -2.93 9.28 6.19
C PHE A 140 -1.95 9.61 7.33
N PRO A 141 -0.68 9.85 7.00
CA PRO A 141 0.32 10.33 7.96
C PRO A 141 -0.03 11.73 8.46
N ASP A 142 0.32 12.04 9.71
CA ASP A 142 0.05 13.35 10.29
C ASP A 142 1.04 14.41 9.78
N LYS A 143 2.30 14.02 9.53
CA LYS A 143 3.33 14.89 8.93
C LYS A 143 3.54 14.56 7.46
N GLN A 144 3.69 15.59 6.63
CA GLN A 144 3.93 15.43 5.20
C GLN A 144 5.26 14.73 4.88
N GLU A 145 6.29 14.93 5.71
CA GLU A 145 7.57 14.24 5.56
C GLU A 145 7.44 12.72 5.75
N ASP A 146 6.61 12.28 6.69
CA ASP A 146 6.38 10.86 6.96
C ASP A 146 5.66 10.17 5.80
N LEU A 147 4.89 10.92 5.00
CA LEU A 147 4.22 10.41 3.82
C LEU A 147 5.20 9.76 2.84
N TYR A 148 6.25 10.48 2.48
CA TYR A 148 7.22 9.96 1.52
C TYR A 148 8.02 8.79 2.10
N TYR A 149 8.28 8.79 3.42
CA TYR A 149 8.88 7.64 4.07
C TYR A 149 7.97 6.39 3.96
N PHE A 150 6.69 6.50 4.34
CA PHE A 150 5.77 5.38 4.27
C PHE A 150 5.52 4.92 2.84
N LEU A 151 5.53 5.84 1.86
CA LEU A 151 5.42 5.49 0.45
C LEU A 151 6.61 4.64 -0.01
N GLY A 152 7.83 5.01 0.38
CA GLY A 152 9.05 4.23 0.15
C GLY A 152 8.99 2.86 0.81
N LEU A 153 8.64 2.81 2.10
CA LEU A 153 8.49 1.56 2.84
C LEU A 153 7.50 0.61 2.16
N LEU A 154 6.30 1.10 1.80
CA LEU A 154 5.26 0.27 1.19
C LEU A 154 5.65 -0.28 -0.19
N ASN A 155 6.45 0.46 -0.97
CA ASN A 155 6.94 -0.01 -2.26
C ASN A 155 8.24 -0.85 -2.17
N SER A 156 8.72 -1.14 -0.96
CA SER A 156 9.92 -1.99 -0.77
C SER A 156 9.64 -3.47 -1.06
N GLN A 157 10.69 -4.19 -1.45
CA GLN A 157 10.63 -5.65 -1.62
C GLN A 157 10.35 -6.36 -0.29
N LEU A 158 10.88 -5.85 0.81
CA LEU A 158 10.59 -6.37 2.15
C LEU A 158 9.08 -6.36 2.44
N VAL A 159 8.39 -5.23 2.24
CA VAL A 159 6.94 -5.14 2.45
C VAL A 159 6.18 -6.06 1.48
N LYS A 160 6.59 -6.11 0.21
CA LYS A 160 5.98 -7.01 -0.78
C LYS A 160 6.05 -8.48 -0.34
N TYR A 161 7.24 -8.91 0.09
CA TYR A 161 7.47 -10.25 0.61
C TYR A 161 6.63 -10.53 1.85
N VAL A 162 6.63 -9.62 2.83
CA VAL A 162 5.85 -9.80 4.06
C VAL A 162 4.35 -9.89 3.76
N LEU A 163 3.82 -9.02 2.89
CA LEU A 163 2.40 -9.06 2.52
C LEU A 163 2.04 -10.38 1.83
N ARG A 164 2.85 -10.84 0.87
CA ARG A 164 2.50 -12.00 0.02
C ARG A 164 2.86 -13.34 0.64
N LYS A 165 3.97 -13.43 1.37
CA LYS A 165 4.46 -14.69 1.95
C LYS A 165 3.88 -14.96 3.35
N LEU A 166 3.66 -13.91 4.14
CA LEU A 166 3.31 -14.05 5.56
C LEU A 166 1.88 -13.66 5.87
N LEU A 167 1.47 -12.45 5.48
CA LEU A 167 0.21 -11.88 5.95
C LEU A 167 -0.98 -12.31 5.11
N ASN A 168 -0.83 -12.42 3.79
CA ASN A 168 -1.93 -12.68 2.89
C ASN A 168 -1.65 -13.86 1.95
N ARG A 169 -2.35 -14.97 2.18
CA ARG A 169 -2.35 -16.16 1.30
C ARG A 169 -3.38 -16.07 0.17
N THR A 170 -4.09 -14.95 0.06
CA THR A 170 -5.09 -14.69 -0.98
C THR A 170 -4.62 -13.57 -1.90
N ASN A 171 -5.38 -13.30 -2.95
CA ASN A 171 -5.11 -12.20 -3.86
C ASN A 171 -5.71 -10.85 -3.41
N MET A 172 -6.28 -10.74 -2.20
CA MET A 172 -6.91 -9.50 -1.70
C MET A 172 -6.12 -8.87 -0.56
N ILE A 173 -5.35 -7.82 -0.84
CA ILE A 173 -4.69 -7.03 0.21
C ILE A 173 -5.66 -5.96 0.71
N THR A 174 -6.08 -6.11 1.98
CA THR A 174 -6.99 -5.18 2.66
C THR A 174 -6.22 -4.25 3.58
N ALA A 175 -6.85 -3.15 4.01
CA ALA A 175 -6.31 -2.26 5.04
C ALA A 175 -5.93 -3.02 6.33
N GLY A 176 -6.63 -4.11 6.65
CA GLY A 176 -6.33 -4.95 7.81
C GLY A 176 -4.99 -5.68 7.71
N TYR A 177 -4.54 -6.07 6.51
CA TYR A 177 -3.23 -6.68 6.33
C TYR A 177 -2.11 -5.64 6.40
N ILE A 178 -2.30 -4.48 5.77
CA ILE A 178 -1.30 -3.40 5.81
C ILE A 178 -1.08 -2.91 7.25
N LYS A 179 -2.15 -2.82 8.06
CA LYS A 179 -2.05 -2.49 9.49
C LYS A 179 -1.14 -3.43 10.29
N LYS A 180 -1.04 -4.71 9.89
CA LYS A 180 -0.23 -5.72 10.58
C LYS A 180 1.24 -5.72 10.15
N LEU A 181 1.65 -4.85 9.23
CA LEU A 181 3.06 -4.77 8.85
C LEU A 181 3.91 -4.39 10.07
N PRO A 182 5.05 -5.05 10.30
CA PRO A 182 5.95 -4.66 11.36
C PRO A 182 6.61 -3.34 11.01
N TYR A 183 6.66 -2.44 11.99
CA TYR A 183 7.27 -1.13 11.86
C TYR A 183 8.46 -0.98 12.80
N ILE A 184 9.59 -0.56 12.22
CA ILE A 184 10.78 -0.14 12.95
C ILE A 184 10.97 1.35 12.64
N ASP A 185 11.08 2.17 13.68
CA ASP A 185 11.34 3.60 13.52
C ASP A 185 12.78 3.78 13.00
N PRO A 186 12.98 4.35 11.80
CA PRO A 186 14.31 4.53 11.22
C PRO A 186 15.10 5.62 11.95
N SER A 187 16.43 5.58 11.84
CA SER A 187 17.24 6.76 12.20
C SER A 187 16.86 7.97 11.33
N PRO A 188 17.07 9.22 11.81
CA PRO A 188 16.80 10.42 11.02
C PRO A 188 17.48 10.43 9.65
N GLU A 189 18.71 9.91 9.57
CA GLU A 189 19.51 9.82 8.34
C GLU A 189 18.87 8.85 7.35
N ASN A 190 18.58 7.62 7.78
CA ASN A 190 17.94 6.62 6.92
C ASN A 190 16.54 7.07 6.47
N LYS A 191 15.78 7.69 7.38
CA LYS A 191 14.46 8.26 7.07
C LYS A 191 14.54 9.31 5.97
N LYS A 192 15.50 10.23 6.07
CA LYS A 192 15.73 11.30 5.09
C LYS A 192 16.04 10.72 3.70
N VAL A 193 16.93 9.73 3.61
CA VAL A 193 17.30 9.14 2.32
C VAL A 193 16.10 8.43 1.66
N VAL A 194 15.30 7.67 2.43
CA VAL A 194 14.07 7.04 1.89
C VAL A 194 13.07 8.08 1.40
N ILE A 195 12.93 9.20 2.11
CA ILE A 195 12.07 10.33 1.70
C ILE A 195 12.56 10.92 0.37
N GLU A 196 13.86 11.15 0.22
CA GLU A 196 14.45 11.74 -0.98
C GLU A 196 14.21 10.88 -2.22
N TYR A 197 14.52 9.57 -2.15
CA TYR A 197 14.21 8.63 -3.23
C TYR A 197 12.71 8.60 -3.55
N SER A 198 11.86 8.51 -2.53
CA SER A 198 10.41 8.41 -2.74
C SER A 198 9.83 9.68 -3.38
N ARG A 199 10.32 10.87 -3.01
CA ARG A 199 9.96 12.14 -3.65
C ARG A 199 10.41 12.18 -5.10
N GLN A 200 11.63 11.72 -5.37
CA GLN A 200 12.14 11.65 -6.74
C GLN A 200 11.29 10.72 -7.60
N PHE A 201 10.98 9.51 -7.13
CA PHE A 201 10.09 8.58 -7.83
C PHE A 201 8.73 9.20 -8.15
N VAL A 202 8.12 9.91 -7.20
CA VAL A 202 6.84 10.62 -7.42
C VAL A 202 6.99 11.71 -8.48
N LYS A 203 8.02 12.56 -8.38
CA LYS A 203 8.27 13.66 -9.32
C LYS A 203 8.50 13.17 -10.75
N GLU A 204 9.31 12.12 -10.91
CA GLU A 204 9.60 11.54 -12.20
C GLU A 204 8.36 10.86 -12.79
N LYS A 205 7.58 10.13 -11.97
CA LYS A 205 6.28 9.56 -12.40
C LYS A 205 5.25 10.60 -12.80
N MET A 206 5.23 11.76 -12.13
CA MET A 206 4.38 12.89 -12.51
C MET A 206 4.75 13.45 -13.88
N SER A 207 6.03 13.43 -14.23
CA SER A 207 6.55 13.95 -15.51
C SER A 207 6.48 12.91 -16.63
N ASN A 208 6.66 11.63 -16.29
CA ASN A 208 6.62 10.49 -17.19
C ASN A 208 5.97 9.30 -16.47
N SER A 209 4.72 8.98 -16.80
CA SER A 209 3.97 7.89 -16.18
C SER A 209 4.64 6.51 -16.31
N CYS A 210 5.47 6.32 -17.33
CA CYS A 210 6.20 5.08 -17.59
C CYS A 210 7.57 5.02 -16.88
N PHE A 211 8.00 6.08 -16.18
CA PHE A 211 9.28 6.11 -15.49
C PHE A 211 9.44 4.95 -14.51
N TYR A 212 10.62 4.32 -14.51
CA TYR A 212 11.06 3.37 -13.51
C TYR A 212 12.59 3.33 -13.51
N SER A 213 13.19 3.39 -12.33
CA SER A 213 14.63 3.31 -12.13
C SER A 213 14.95 2.11 -11.24
N LEU A 214 15.56 1.07 -11.82
CA LEU A 214 15.90 -0.14 -11.10
C LEU A 214 17.03 0.09 -10.09
N GLU A 215 18.03 0.89 -10.46
CA GLU A 215 19.17 1.25 -9.61
C GLU A 215 18.69 1.98 -8.35
N GLU A 216 17.93 3.07 -8.50
CA GLU A 216 17.39 3.82 -7.36
C GLU A 216 16.43 2.99 -6.51
N LYS A 217 15.72 2.05 -7.15
CA LYS A 217 14.82 1.14 -6.43
C LYS A 217 15.60 0.15 -5.56
N HIS A 218 16.68 -0.44 -6.09
CA HIS A 218 17.57 -1.32 -5.32
C HIS A 218 18.22 -0.57 -4.16
N GLU A 219 18.61 0.69 -4.38
CA GLU A 219 19.17 1.53 -3.34
C GLU A 219 18.19 1.81 -2.21
N LEU A 220 16.94 2.15 -2.54
CA LEU A 220 15.87 2.27 -1.56
C LEU A 220 15.62 0.96 -0.81
N ASP A 221 15.57 -0.18 -1.51
CA ASP A 221 15.38 -1.50 -0.88
C ASP A 221 16.52 -1.82 0.08
N ARG A 222 17.77 -1.54 -0.30
CA ARG A 222 18.95 -1.74 0.55
C ARG A 222 18.82 -1.00 1.88
N ILE A 223 18.43 0.27 1.84
CA ILE A 223 18.26 1.08 3.06
C ILE A 223 17.11 0.55 3.92
N ILE A 224 16.00 0.10 3.32
CA ILE A 224 14.91 -0.54 4.06
C ILE A 224 15.39 -1.83 4.72
N TYR A 225 16.17 -2.66 4.03
CA TYR A 225 16.76 -3.85 4.65
C TYR A 225 17.71 -3.50 5.80
N ASP A 226 18.49 -2.43 5.68
CA ASP A 226 19.38 -1.95 6.75
C ASP A 226 18.59 -1.47 7.97
N ILE A 227 17.51 -0.70 7.77
CA ILE A 227 16.59 -0.27 8.85
C ILE A 227 16.04 -1.48 9.60
N TYR A 228 15.71 -2.55 8.89
CA TYR A 228 15.13 -3.77 9.47
C TYR A 228 16.17 -4.80 9.91
N GLY A 229 17.47 -4.49 9.81
CA GLY A 229 18.55 -5.40 10.23
C GLY A 229 18.61 -6.71 9.45
N ILE A 230 18.18 -6.71 8.19
CA ILE A 230 18.07 -7.92 7.36
C ILE A 230 19.44 -8.28 6.77
N SER A 231 19.91 -9.49 6.99
CA SER A 231 21.23 -9.93 6.51
C SER A 231 21.25 -10.12 4.99
N HIS A 232 22.43 -10.03 4.37
CA HIS A 232 22.58 -10.19 2.92
C HIS A 232 21.97 -11.50 2.40
N LYS A 233 22.15 -12.61 3.12
CA LYS A 233 21.54 -13.91 2.78
C LYS A 233 20.01 -13.84 2.75
N THR A 234 19.40 -13.17 3.73
CA THR A 234 17.95 -12.99 3.78
C THR A 234 17.45 -12.04 2.69
N ARG A 235 18.22 -10.99 2.35
CA ARG A 235 17.90 -10.09 1.22
C ARG A 235 17.78 -10.86 -0.10
N MET A 236 18.78 -11.68 -0.43
CA MET A 236 18.74 -12.52 -1.63
C MET A 236 17.50 -13.44 -1.64
N HIS A 237 17.16 -14.07 -0.50
CA HIS A 237 15.94 -14.88 -0.41
C HIS A 237 14.66 -14.09 -0.69
N VAL A 238 14.58 -12.85 -0.18
CA VAL A 238 13.44 -11.95 -0.39
C VAL A 238 13.35 -11.52 -1.85
N GLU A 239 14.49 -11.15 -2.46
CA GLU A 239 14.61 -10.73 -3.85
C GLU A 239 14.25 -11.86 -4.82
N ASP A 240 14.77 -13.07 -4.59
CA ASP A 240 14.44 -14.27 -5.35
C ASP A 240 12.94 -14.59 -5.30
N PHE A 241 12.28 -14.36 -4.17
CA PHE A 241 10.83 -14.53 -4.07
C PHE A 241 10.07 -13.44 -4.84
N CYS A 242 10.53 -12.19 -4.77
CA CYS A 242 9.87 -11.06 -5.42
C CYS A 242 10.01 -11.09 -6.96
N ASN A 243 11.12 -11.60 -7.48
CA ASN A 243 11.34 -11.74 -8.92
C ASN A 243 10.47 -12.84 -9.54
N ASP A 244 10.21 -13.92 -8.80
CA ASP A 244 9.45 -15.08 -9.28
C ASP A 244 8.01 -15.12 -8.72
N LEU A 245 7.45 -13.96 -8.36
CA LEU A 245 6.20 -13.86 -7.58
C LEU A 245 5.00 -14.57 -8.24
N PHE A 246 4.99 -14.72 -9.57
CA PHE A 246 3.94 -15.44 -10.29
C PHE A 246 4.20 -16.95 -10.46
N GLU A 247 5.44 -17.41 -10.33
CA GLU A 247 5.80 -18.83 -10.44
C GLU A 247 5.89 -19.53 -9.07
N LYS A 248 6.07 -18.77 -7.98
CA LYS A 248 6.27 -19.29 -6.60
C LYS A 248 5.05 -19.17 -5.67
N LEU A 249 3.88 -18.75 -6.18
CA LEU A 249 2.60 -18.72 -5.46
C LEU A 249 1.74 -19.92 -5.85
#